data_AF-A0A2S9FPW9-F1
#
_entry.id   AF-A0A2S9FPW9-F1
#
_cell.length_a   1.000
_cell.length_b   1.000
_cell.length_c   1.000
_cell.angle_alpha   90.00
_cell.angle_beta   90.00
_cell.angle_gamma   90.00
#
_symmetry.space_group_name_H-M   'P 1'
#
loop_
_entity.id
_entity.type
_entity.pdbx_description
1 polymer ?
#
loop_
_entity_poly.entity_id
_entity_poly.type
_entity_poly.pdbx_seq_one_letter_code
_entity_poly.pdbx_strand_id
1 'polypeptide(L)'
;MVLMVHGFTDYFFNTELADHFAARGFAFYALDLHKCGRSHREGQTPHFTTNLARYDVELERALDAIAAVTPAPVLIYGHSAGGLVVSLWLDRLRARG
;
A
#
# COMPACT_ATOMS: atom_id res chain seq x y z
N MET A 1 -7.88 7.04 8.69
CA MET A 1 -7.44 5.64 8.43
C MET A 1 -6.01 5.66 7.92
N VAL A 2 -5.29 4.54 7.92
CA VAL A 2 -3.91 4.44 7.39
C VAL A 2 -3.81 3.29 6.39
N LEU A 3 -3.24 3.54 5.22
CA LEU A 3 -2.83 2.52 4.26
C LEU A 3 -1.30 2.45 4.21
N MET A 4 -0.75 1.32 4.64
CA MET A 4 0.68 1.02 4.63
C MET A 4 1.07 0.21 3.39
N VAL A 5 2.11 0.67 2.70
CA VAL A 5 2.72 -0.01 1.53
C VAL A 5 4.15 -0.39 1.88
N HIS A 6 4.44 -1.69 1.78
CA HIS A 6 5.68 -2.29 2.23
C HIS A 6 6.88 -2.06 1.28
N GLY A 7 8.09 -2.34 1.77
CA GLY A 7 9.33 -2.28 0.99
C GLY A 7 9.59 -3.52 0.13
N PHE A 8 10.70 -3.52 -0.62
CA PHE A 8 10.99 -4.55 -1.63
C PHE A 8 11.08 -5.99 -1.08
N THR A 9 11.62 -6.20 0.12
CA THR A 9 11.74 -7.53 0.74
C THR A 9 10.71 -7.79 1.83
N ASP A 10 9.80 -6.84 2.04
CA ASP A 10 8.80 -6.92 3.11
C ASP A 10 7.48 -7.50 2.60
N TYR A 11 6.72 -7.97 3.57
CA TYR A 11 5.26 -7.95 3.61
C TYR A 11 4.87 -7.49 5.01
N PHE A 12 3.62 -7.10 5.25
CA PHE A 12 3.29 -6.64 6.60
C PHE A 12 3.36 -7.81 7.60
N PHE A 13 4.40 -7.79 8.46
CA PHE A 13 4.65 -8.79 9.50
C PHE A 13 4.92 -8.19 10.89
N ASN A 14 5.35 -6.92 10.99
CA ASN A 14 5.57 -6.27 12.28
C ASN A 14 4.32 -5.50 12.71
N THR A 15 3.61 -6.02 13.71
CA THR A 15 2.37 -5.42 14.22
C THR A 15 2.60 -4.16 15.03
N GLU A 16 3.82 -3.90 15.52
CA GLU A 16 4.12 -2.72 16.36
C GLU A 16 3.73 -1.41 15.67
N LEU A 17 3.90 -1.31 14.35
CA LEU A 17 3.47 -0.15 13.58
C LEU A 17 1.94 -0.02 13.56
N ALA A 18 1.22 -1.12 13.36
CA ALA A 18 -0.24 -1.13 13.42
C ALA A 18 -0.73 -0.77 14.82
N ASP A 19 -0.11 -1.34 15.86
CA ASP A 19 -0.44 -1.08 17.26
C ASP A 19 -0.22 0.40 17.61
N HIS A 20 0.87 0.99 17.11
CA HIS A 20 1.16 2.41 17.30
C HIS A 20 0.07 3.33 16.73
N PHE A 21 -0.45 3.00 15.54
CA PHE A 21 -1.54 3.75 14.90
C PHE A 21 -2.89 3.46 15.57
N ALA A 22 -3.17 2.20 15.91
CA ALA A 22 -4.39 1.78 16.59
C ALA A 22 -4.53 2.47 17.96
N ALA A 23 -3.43 2.58 18.72
CA ALA A 23 -3.38 3.30 20.00
C ALA A 23 -3.69 4.81 19.88
N ARG A 24 -3.68 5.37 18.65
CA ARG A 24 -4.01 6.77 18.33
C ARG A 24 -5.37 6.89 17.62
N GLY A 25 -6.17 5.82 17.60
CA GLY A 25 -7.52 5.82 17.02
C GLY A 25 -7.56 5.65 15.50
N PHE A 26 -6.46 5.22 14.87
CA PHE A 26 -6.46 4.94 13.43
C PHE A 26 -6.84 3.49 13.14
N ALA A 27 -7.81 3.28 12.24
CA ALA A 27 -7.93 2.00 11.54
C ALA A 27 -6.74 1.83 10.59
N PHE A 28 -5.97 0.77 10.79
CA PHE A 28 -4.74 0.47 10.06
C PHE A 28 -4.95 -0.66 9.04
N TYR A 29 -4.51 -0.42 7.82
CA TYR A 29 -4.57 -1.36 6.70
C TYR A 29 -3.18 -1.48 6.10
N ALA A 30 -2.80 -2.70 5.68
CA ALA A 30 -1.57 -2.95 4.94
C ALA A 30 -1.90 -3.64 3.61
N LEU A 31 -1.18 -3.26 2.56
CA LEU A 31 -1.35 -3.81 1.22
C LEU A 31 -0.11 -4.60 0.81
N ASP A 32 -0.30 -5.90 0.58
CA ASP A 32 0.70 -6.76 -0.06
C ASP A 32 0.58 -6.60 -1.59
N LEU A 33 1.53 -5.89 -2.20
CA LEU A 33 1.49 -5.59 -3.63
C LEU A 33 1.59 -6.87 -4.49
N HIS A 34 1.06 -6.87 -5.71
CA HIS A 34 1.15 -8.06 -6.58
C HIS A 34 2.61 -8.52 -6.77
N LYS A 35 2.83 -9.85 -6.73
CA LYS A 35 4.16 -10.50 -6.71
C LYS A 35 4.99 -10.30 -5.44
N CYS A 36 4.44 -9.67 -4.40
CA CYS A 36 5.09 -9.45 -3.12
C CYS A 36 4.37 -10.22 -2.01
N GLY A 37 5.10 -10.67 -0.99
CA GLY A 37 4.50 -11.23 0.22
C GLY A 37 3.49 -12.34 -0.05
N ARG A 38 2.30 -12.21 0.56
CA ARG A 38 1.17 -13.14 0.39
C ARG A 38 0.49 -13.04 -0.98
N SER A 39 0.78 -11.98 -1.73
CA SER A 39 0.27 -11.76 -3.09
C SER A 39 1.17 -12.37 -4.18
N HIS A 40 2.28 -13.02 -3.79
CA HIS A 40 3.10 -13.81 -4.70
C HIS A 40 2.39 -15.10 -5.13
N ARG A 41 2.55 -15.49 -6.40
CA ARG A 41 2.00 -16.73 -6.97
C ARG A 41 3.08 -17.52 -7.69
N GLU A 42 2.89 -18.84 -7.72
CA GLU A 42 3.78 -19.76 -8.44
C GLU A 42 3.99 -19.31 -9.89
N GLY A 43 5.23 -19.41 -10.38
CA GLY A 43 5.64 -18.99 -11.72
C GLY A 43 5.92 -17.49 -11.88
N GLN A 44 5.73 -16.66 -10.85
CA GLN A 44 6.10 -15.25 -10.89
C GLN A 44 7.57 -15.04 -10.46
N THR A 45 8.25 -14.07 -11.04
CA THR A 45 9.48 -13.52 -10.46
C THR A 45 9.09 -12.58 -9.30
N PRO A 46 9.50 -12.86 -8.04
CA PRO A 46 9.16 -12.02 -6.89
C PRO A 46 9.54 -10.56 -7.10
N HIS A 47 8.66 -9.63 -6.70
CA HIS A 47 8.87 -8.18 -6.73
C HIS A 47 9.18 -7.57 -8.11
N PHE A 48 9.22 -8.36 -9.18
CA PHE A 48 9.65 -7.89 -10.49
C PHE A 48 8.53 -7.17 -11.22
N THR A 49 8.76 -5.90 -11.50
CA THR A 49 7.99 -5.11 -12.45
C THR A 49 8.92 -4.21 -13.26
N THR A 50 8.54 -3.95 -14.52
CA THR A 50 9.20 -2.98 -15.39
C THR A 50 8.53 -1.60 -15.35
N ASN A 51 7.38 -1.50 -14.69
CA ASN A 51 6.61 -0.26 -14.59
C ASN A 51 5.88 -0.21 -13.23
N LEU A 52 6.22 0.79 -12.42
CA LEU A 52 5.62 1.00 -11.09
C LEU A 52 4.16 1.50 -11.16
N ALA A 53 3.73 2.11 -12.27
CA ALA A 53 2.33 2.53 -12.45
C ALA A 53 1.35 1.35 -12.50
N ARG A 54 1.84 0.11 -12.65
CA ARG A 54 1.01 -1.09 -12.53
C ARG A 54 0.44 -1.28 -11.12
N TYR A 55 1.10 -0.72 -10.10
CA TYR A 55 0.62 -0.75 -8.72
C TYR A 55 -0.51 0.26 -8.45
N ASP A 56 -0.81 1.18 -9.37
CA ASP A 56 -1.87 2.18 -9.19
C ASP A 56 -3.25 1.51 -9.01
N VAL A 57 -3.52 0.48 -9.79
CA VAL A 57 -4.83 -0.22 -9.78
C VAL A 57 -5.13 -0.85 -8.42
N GLU A 58 -4.13 -1.42 -7.76
CA GLU A 58 -4.30 -2.03 -6.45
C GLU A 58 -4.31 -1.01 -5.32
N LEU A 59 -3.60 0.12 -5.46
CA LEU A 59 -3.71 1.25 -4.53
C LEU A 59 -5.11 1.87 -4.59
N GLU A 60 -5.65 2.10 -5.79
CA GLU A 60 -7.01 2.62 -6.00
C GLU A 60 -8.06 1.65 -5.43
N ARG A 61 -7.95 0.35 -5.73
CA ARG A 61 -8.85 -0.66 -5.16
C ARG A 61 -8.76 -0.77 -3.63
N ALA A 62 -7.57 -0.61 -3.06
CA ALA A 62 -7.39 -0.59 -1.62
C ALA A 62 -8.10 0.62 -1.00
N LEU A 63 -8.00 1.80 -1.63
CA LEU A 63 -8.75 2.98 -1.19
C LEU A 63 -10.26 2.78 -1.26
N ASP A 64 -10.77 2.20 -2.35
CA ASP A 64 -12.20 1.90 -2.49
C ASP A 64 -12.69 0.95 -1.38
N ALA A 65 -11.92 -0.11 -1.10
CA ALA A 65 -12.25 -1.06 -0.04
C ALA A 65 -12.22 -0.42 1.36
N ILE A 66 -11.24 0.45 1.62
CA ILE A 66 -11.13 1.18 2.90
C ILE A 66 -12.28 2.19 3.06
N ALA A 67 -12.59 2.95 2.01
CA ALA A 67 -13.67 3.95 2.02
C ALA A 67 -15.06 3.32 2.22
N ALA A 68 -15.26 2.08 1.74
CA ALA A 68 -16.49 1.32 1.97
C ALA A 68 -16.73 0.95 3.44
N VAL A 69 -15.67 0.87 4.27
CA VAL A 69 -15.80 0.62 5.71
C VAL A 69 -16.19 1.90 6.43
N THR A 70 -15.53 3.02 6.14
CA THR A 70 -15.85 4.32 6.72
C THR A 70 -15.36 5.43 5.79
N PRO A 71 -16.21 6.39 5.38
CA PRO A 71 -15.80 7.51 4.55
C PRO A 71 -15.04 8.53 5.38
N ALA A 72 -13.72 8.39 5.46
CA ALA A 72 -12.81 9.32 6.15
C ALA A 72 -11.48 9.45 5.40
N PRO A 73 -10.70 10.52 5.65
CA PRO A 73 -9.37 10.67 5.05
C PRO A 73 -8.45 9.47 5.34
N VAL A 74 -7.70 9.06 4.31
CA VAL A 74 -6.71 7.98 4.38
C VAL A 74 -5.32 8.59 4.37
N LEU A 75 -4.54 8.33 5.43
CA LEU A 75 -3.12 8.61 5.46
C LEU A 75 -2.38 7.51 4.70
N ILE A 76 -1.56 7.89 3.72
CA ILE A 76 -0.71 6.96 2.98
C ILE A 76 0.66 6.89 3.64
N TYR A 77 1.12 5.68 3.95
CA TYR A 77 2.46 5.42 4.49
C TYR A 77 3.19 4.44 3.58
N GLY A 78 4.36 4.83 3.06
CA GLY A 78 5.20 3.96 2.24
C GLY A 78 6.58 3.77 2.83
N HIS A 79 7.03 2.52 2.99
CA HIS A 79 8.38 2.20 3.46
C HIS A 79 9.28 1.80 2.28
N SER A 80 10.50 2.35 2.19
CA SER A 80 11.51 1.99 1.18
C SER A 80 10.92 2.02 -0.25
N ALA A 81 10.93 0.89 -0.98
CA ALA A 81 10.30 0.77 -2.30
C ALA A 81 8.81 1.17 -2.31
N GLY A 82 8.07 0.88 -1.23
CA GLY A 82 6.69 1.33 -1.06
C GLY A 82 6.59 2.86 -1.01
N GLY A 83 7.56 3.55 -0.41
CA GLY A 83 7.67 5.02 -0.41
C GLY A 83 7.85 5.59 -1.81
N LEU A 84 8.69 4.95 -2.63
CA LEU A 84 8.85 5.30 -4.05
C LEU A 84 7.54 5.10 -4.82
N VAL A 85 6.90 3.94 -4.66
CA VAL A 85 5.63 3.60 -5.34
C VAL A 85 4.54 4.63 -5.01
N VAL A 86 4.29 4.91 -3.72
CA VAL A 86 3.21 5.83 -3.34
C VAL A 86 3.49 7.26 -3.74
N SER A 87 4.75 7.71 -3.70
CA SER A 87 5.10 9.07 -4.10
C SER A 87 4.86 9.30 -5.59
N LEU A 88 5.27 8.34 -6.43
CA LEU A 88 5.05 8.41 -7.88
C LEU A 88 3.55 8.32 -8.24
N TRP A 89 2.79 7.50 -7.50
CA TRP A 89 1.36 7.39 -7.71
C TRP A 89 0.61 8.68 -7.32
N LEU A 90 0.94 9.27 -6.16
CA LEU A 90 0.36 10.54 -5.72
C LEU A 90 0.65 11.68 -6.70
N ASP A 91 1.85 11.74 -7.27
CA ASP A 91 2.17 12.72 -8.32
C ASP A 91 1.31 12.52 -9.58
N ARG A 92 1.12 11.26 -10.01
CA ARG A 92 0.20 10.95 -11.12
C ARG A 92 -1.26 11.27 -10.80
N LEU A 93 -1.71 11.13 -9.56
CA LEU A 93 -3.06 11.53 -9.16
C LEU A 93 -3.23 13.04 -9.20
N ARG A 94 -2.24 13.78 -8.67
CA ARG A 94 -2.21 15.24 -8.73
C ARG A 94 -2.27 15.76 -10.16
N ALA A 95 -1.54 15.13 -11.09
CA ALA A 95 -1.52 15.54 -12.50
C ALA A 95 -2.83 15.23 -13.26
N ARG A 96 -3.69 14.36 -12.72
CA ARG A 96 -4.99 13.99 -13.29
C ARG A 96 -6.15 14.90 -12.86
N GLY A 97 -5.97 15.68 -11.80
CA GLY A 97 -6.96 16.64 -11.26
C GLY A 97 -6.55 18.09 -11.48
#